data_AF-A0A7Z1MXE7-F1
#
_entry.id   AF-A0A7Z1MXE7-F1
#
_cell.length_a   1.000
_cell.length_b   1.000
_cell.length_c   1.000
_cell.angle_alpha   90.00
_cell.angle_beta   90.00
_cell.angle_gamma   90.00
#
_symmetry.space_group_name_H-M   'P 1'
#
loop_
_entity.id
_entity.type
_entity.pdbx_description
1 polymer ?
#
loop_
_entity_poly.entity_id
_entity_poly.type
_entity_poly.pdbx_seq_one_letter_code
_entity_poly.pdbx_strand_id
1 'polypeptide(L)'
;AEKFGPRKMITVALVWWSAFTILTGMIKHHGLLYFIRFLFGVGEAPMYPSNAVFNSFWFAKNEKGRASSALLAGSYFGPVLAPIITIAIVNAFNWQAVFYIFGVVGILMAVLWAIIAKDLPEQHKMVNDAEKRFITQNRDIVATEKSLPPWKRFLSHFSFYAIALQYFVVQFVIALFLIWLLTYLTEQYHV
;
A
#
# COMPACT_ATOMS: atom_id res chain seq x y z
N ALA A 1 -12.89 -2.16 -1.02
CA ALA A 1 -12.46 -3.05 -2.12
C ALA A 1 -13.55 -4.02 -2.55
N GLU A 2 -14.12 -4.83 -1.66
CA GLU A 2 -15.17 -5.81 -2.02
C GLU A 2 -16.40 -5.21 -2.71
N LYS A 3 -16.85 -4.02 -2.29
CA LYS A 3 -18.01 -3.33 -2.90
C LYS A 3 -17.70 -2.62 -4.22
N PHE A 4 -16.50 -2.04 -4.34
CA PHE A 4 -16.15 -1.09 -5.41
C PHE A 4 -15.12 -1.63 -6.41
N GLY A 5 -14.62 -2.84 -6.20
CA GLY A 5 -13.52 -3.45 -6.96
C GLY A 5 -12.14 -3.02 -6.44
N PRO A 6 -11.18 -3.96 -6.32
CA PRO A 6 -9.80 -3.62 -5.95
C PRO A 6 -9.09 -2.71 -6.95
N ARG A 7 -9.33 -2.87 -8.27
CA ARG A 7 -8.72 -2.02 -9.31
C ARG A 7 -9.00 -0.55 -9.05
N LYS A 8 -10.28 -0.19 -8.92
CA LYS A 8 -10.70 1.20 -8.71
C LYS A 8 -10.16 1.76 -7.40
N MET A 9 -10.21 0.98 -6.31
CA MET A 9 -9.73 1.42 -5.00
C MET A 9 -8.22 1.67 -5.01
N ILE A 10 -7.42 0.78 -5.62
CA ILE A 10 -5.97 0.96 -5.76
C ILE A 10 -5.65 2.16 -6.65
N THR A 11 -6.34 2.33 -7.79
CA THR A 11 -6.15 3.53 -8.63
C THR A 11 -6.43 4.81 -7.85
N VAL A 12 -7.55 4.89 -7.12
CA VAL A 12 -7.91 6.08 -6.34
C VAL A 12 -6.88 6.33 -5.25
N ALA A 13 -6.43 5.29 -4.54
CA ALA A 13 -5.40 5.39 -3.52
C ALA A 13 -4.08 5.94 -4.09
N LEU A 14 -3.62 5.41 -5.23
CA LEU A 14 -2.40 5.87 -5.90
C LEU A 14 -2.50 7.34 -6.35
N VAL A 15 -3.62 7.72 -6.98
CA VAL A 15 -3.84 9.12 -7.41
C VAL A 15 -3.89 10.05 -6.21
N TRP A 16 -4.63 9.67 -5.16
CA TRP A 16 -4.76 10.45 -3.93
C TRP A 16 -3.39 10.65 -3.28
N TRP A 17 -2.67 9.56 -3.01
CA TRP A 17 -1.33 9.59 -2.45
C TRP A 17 -0.39 10.49 -3.26
N SER A 18 -0.38 10.33 -4.57
CA SER A 18 0.49 11.11 -5.46
C SER A 18 0.13 12.60 -5.45
N ALA A 19 -1.16 12.94 -5.46
CA ALA A 19 -1.61 14.32 -5.39
C ALA A 19 -1.17 15.00 -4.08
N PHE A 20 -1.35 14.34 -2.93
CA PHE A 20 -0.90 14.89 -1.64
C PHE A 20 0.62 14.93 -1.50
N THR A 21 1.35 14.06 -2.20
CA THR A 21 2.80 14.12 -2.31
C THR A 21 3.22 15.41 -3.02
N ILE A 22 2.65 15.71 -4.19
CA ILE A 22 2.88 16.96 -4.94
C ILE A 22 2.52 18.17 -4.10
N LEU A 23 1.33 18.15 -3.48
CA LEU A 23 0.85 19.25 -2.65
C LEU A 23 1.81 19.55 -1.50
N THR A 24 2.46 18.52 -0.91
CA THR A 24 3.47 18.73 0.13
C THR A 24 4.62 19.62 -0.35
N GLY A 25 5.11 19.42 -1.57
CA GLY A 25 6.18 20.24 -2.15
C GLY A 25 5.82 21.72 -2.32
N MET A 26 4.52 22.06 -2.31
CA MET A 26 4.00 23.42 -2.48
C MET A 26 3.74 24.14 -1.14
N ILE A 27 3.81 23.44 0.00
CA ILE A 27 3.44 23.99 1.30
C ILE A 27 4.51 24.96 1.81
N LYS A 28 4.06 26.14 2.27
CA LYS A 28 4.90 27.14 2.95
C LYS A 28 4.51 27.35 4.42
N HIS A 29 3.39 26.78 4.86
CA HIS A 29 2.84 26.98 6.21
C HIS A 29 2.79 25.66 6.99
N HIS A 30 3.34 25.65 8.20
CA HIS A 30 3.41 24.46 9.06
C HIS A 30 2.03 23.87 9.39
N GLY A 31 1.01 24.69 9.66
CA GLY A 31 -0.35 24.22 9.91
C GLY A 31 -0.96 23.42 8.76
N LEU A 32 -0.72 23.89 7.53
CA LEU A 32 -1.20 23.22 6.31
C LEU A 32 -0.47 21.90 6.06
N LEU A 33 0.79 21.78 6.49
CA LEU A 33 1.56 20.54 6.41
C LEU A 33 0.91 19.42 7.22
N TYR A 34 0.48 19.68 8.46
CA TYR A 34 -0.20 18.68 9.29
C TYR A 34 -1.50 18.20 8.64
N PHE A 35 -2.28 19.14 8.10
CA PHE A 35 -3.54 18.80 7.42
C PHE A 35 -3.31 17.95 6.17
N ILE A 36 -2.34 18.32 5.32
CA ILE A 36 -1.99 17.53 4.13
C ILE A 36 -1.45 16.15 4.51
N ARG A 37 -0.67 16.04 5.59
CA ARG A 37 -0.15 14.75 6.07
C ARG A 37 -1.23 13.86 6.64
N PHE A 38 -2.22 14.44 7.32
CA PHE A 38 -3.41 13.71 7.75
C PHE A 38 -4.18 13.14 6.53
N LEU A 39 -4.46 13.98 5.52
CA LEU A 39 -5.16 13.54 4.31
C LEU A 39 -4.37 12.52 3.48
N PHE A 40 -3.04 12.65 3.47
CA PHE A 40 -2.16 11.67 2.87
C PHE A 40 -2.35 10.30 3.51
N GLY A 41 -2.34 10.21 4.85
CA GLY A 41 -2.54 8.94 5.57
C GLY A 41 -3.92 8.32 5.33
N VAL A 42 -4.97 9.15 5.20
CA VAL A 42 -6.31 8.68 4.83
C VAL A 42 -6.31 7.99 3.45
N GLY A 43 -5.54 8.50 2.50
CA GLY A 43 -5.43 7.94 1.15
C GLY A 43 -4.67 6.62 1.06
N GLU A 44 -3.77 6.36 2.01
CA GLU A 44 -2.94 5.15 2.05
C GLU A 44 -3.70 3.95 2.62
N ALA A 45 -4.64 4.19 3.55
CA ALA A 45 -5.42 3.17 4.23
C ALA A 45 -6.03 2.06 3.33
N PRO A 46 -6.63 2.35 2.16
CA PRO A 46 -7.22 1.31 1.32
C PRO A 46 -6.22 0.41 0.58
N MET A 47 -4.92 0.70 0.57
CA MET A 47 -3.94 -0.01 -0.28
C MET A 47 -3.84 -1.51 0.06
N TYR A 48 -3.44 -1.85 1.28
CA TYR A 48 -3.31 -3.23 1.75
C TYR A 48 -4.61 -4.05 1.68
N PRO A 49 -5.78 -3.56 2.16
CA PRO A 49 -7.02 -4.33 2.06
C PRO A 49 -7.49 -4.49 0.60
N SER A 50 -7.24 -3.51 -0.26
CA SER A 50 -7.55 -3.65 -1.69
C SER A 50 -6.64 -4.65 -2.38
N ASN A 51 -5.36 -4.70 -2.01
CA ASN A 51 -4.45 -5.72 -2.50
C ASN A 51 -4.80 -7.13 -2.01
N ALA A 52 -5.27 -7.26 -0.76
CA ALA A 52 -5.75 -8.54 -0.24
C ALA A 52 -6.94 -9.08 -1.05
N VAL A 53 -7.89 -8.21 -1.42
CA VAL A 53 -9.02 -8.55 -2.30
C VAL A 53 -8.55 -8.82 -3.74
N PHE A 54 -7.61 -8.05 -4.26
CA PHE A 54 -7.03 -8.34 -5.58
C PHE A 54 -6.38 -9.74 -5.61
N ASN A 55 -5.59 -10.06 -4.60
CA ASN A 55 -4.93 -11.35 -4.48
C ASN A 55 -5.92 -12.51 -4.33
N SER A 56 -7.08 -12.28 -3.72
CA SER A 56 -8.12 -13.30 -3.62
C SER A 56 -8.79 -13.62 -4.96
N PHE A 57 -8.81 -12.66 -5.89
CA PHE A 57 -9.39 -12.82 -7.23
C PHE A 57 -8.41 -13.40 -8.24
N TRP A 58 -7.12 -13.05 -8.14
CA TRP A 58 -6.11 -13.36 -9.14
C TRP A 58 -5.23 -14.57 -8.83
N PHE A 59 -5.15 -15.02 -7.58
CA PHE A 59 -4.25 -16.13 -7.20
C PHE A 59 -5.00 -17.28 -6.55
N ALA A 60 -4.60 -18.51 -6.91
CA ALA A 60 -5.04 -19.73 -6.25
C ALA A 60 -4.61 -19.75 -4.78
N LYS A 61 -5.31 -20.51 -3.93
CA LYS A 61 -5.06 -20.57 -2.47
C LYS A 61 -3.58 -20.78 -2.11
N ASN A 62 -2.90 -21.68 -2.83
CA ASN A 62 -1.50 -22.04 -2.58
C ASN A 62 -0.50 -20.96 -3.05
N GLU A 63 -0.94 -20.00 -3.87
CA GLU A 63 -0.09 -18.96 -4.46
C GLU A 63 -0.27 -17.60 -3.79
N LYS A 64 -1.37 -17.41 -3.02
CA LYS A 64 -1.66 -16.16 -2.29
C LYS A 64 -0.53 -15.73 -1.35
N GLY A 65 0.17 -16.69 -0.74
CA GLY A 65 1.34 -16.43 0.10
C GLY A 65 2.46 -15.76 -0.70
N ARG A 66 2.81 -16.34 -1.86
CA ARG A 66 3.85 -15.79 -2.75
C ARG A 66 3.47 -14.41 -3.28
N ALA A 67 2.22 -14.23 -3.70
CA ALA A 67 1.71 -12.93 -4.16
C ALA A 67 1.79 -11.86 -3.06
N SER A 68 1.45 -12.22 -1.82
CA SER A 68 1.54 -11.31 -0.68
C SER A 68 2.99 -10.99 -0.31
N SER A 69 3.89 -11.98 -0.39
CA SER A 69 5.32 -11.77 -0.17
C SER A 69 5.95 -10.84 -1.21
N ALA A 70 5.51 -10.89 -2.47
CA ALA A 70 5.97 -9.97 -3.51
C ALA A 70 5.57 -8.51 -3.21
N LEU A 71 4.34 -8.28 -2.72
CA LEU A 71 3.92 -6.96 -2.24
C LEU A 71 4.82 -6.48 -1.10
N LEU A 72 5.03 -7.32 -0.08
CA LEU A 72 5.85 -6.97 1.08
C LEU A 72 7.31 -6.70 0.69
N ALA A 73 7.88 -7.48 -0.22
CA ALA A 73 9.22 -7.24 -0.74
C ALA A 73 9.35 -5.83 -1.33
N GLY A 74 8.34 -5.37 -2.09
CA GLY A 74 8.28 -4.00 -2.57
C GLY A 74 8.25 -2.97 -1.44
N SER A 75 7.42 -3.18 -0.41
CA SER A 75 7.31 -2.29 0.75
C SER A 75 8.61 -2.16 1.55
N TYR A 76 9.44 -3.22 1.60
CA TYR A 76 10.73 -3.18 2.29
C TYR A 76 11.88 -2.70 1.40
N PHE A 77 11.84 -2.97 0.10
CA PHE A 77 12.89 -2.58 -0.83
C PHE A 77 12.81 -1.10 -1.21
N GLY A 78 11.60 -0.54 -1.32
CA GLY A 78 11.38 0.88 -1.64
C GLY A 78 12.15 1.83 -0.70
N PRO A 79 12.01 1.71 0.63
CA PRO A 79 12.76 2.52 1.60
C PRO A 79 14.28 2.39 1.54
N VAL A 80 14.83 1.32 0.96
CA VAL A 80 16.29 1.17 0.77
C VAL A 80 16.78 2.05 -0.38
N LEU A 81 16.02 2.10 -1.48
CA LEU A 81 16.39 2.90 -2.66
C LEU A 81 15.98 4.37 -2.53
N ALA A 82 14.90 4.66 -1.81
CA ALA A 82 14.31 6.00 -1.74
C ALA A 82 15.29 7.08 -1.25
N PRO A 83 16.13 6.88 -0.21
CA PRO A 83 17.10 7.88 0.24
C PRO A 83 18.15 8.19 -0.83
N ILE A 84 18.67 7.16 -1.52
CA ILE A 84 19.70 7.33 -2.56
C ILE A 84 19.14 8.18 -3.71
N ILE A 85 17.94 7.84 -4.18
CA ILE A 85 17.26 8.60 -5.25
C ILE A 85 16.93 10.02 -4.78
N THR A 86 16.46 10.17 -3.54
CA THR A 86 16.13 11.47 -2.94
C THR A 86 17.35 12.38 -2.89
N ILE A 87 18.50 11.89 -2.40
CA ILE A 87 19.74 12.65 -2.33
C ILE A 87 20.21 13.07 -3.72
N ALA A 88 20.15 12.17 -4.71
CA ALA A 88 20.51 12.51 -6.09
C ALA A 88 19.63 13.64 -6.66
N ILE A 89 18.31 13.60 -6.41
CA ILE A 89 17.38 14.65 -6.84
C ILE A 89 17.66 15.97 -6.10
N VAL A 90 17.87 15.92 -4.78
CA VAL A 90 18.16 17.11 -3.96
C VAL A 90 19.46 17.77 -4.39
N ASN A 91 20.50 16.99 -4.74
CA ASN A 91 21.77 17.55 -5.20
C ASN A 91 21.69 18.18 -6.59
N ALA A 92 20.85 17.65 -7.48
CA ALA A 92 20.66 18.17 -8.83
C ALA A 92 19.66 19.35 -8.90
N PHE A 93 18.70 19.38 -7.98
CA PHE A 93 17.62 20.36 -7.94
C PHE A 93 17.46 20.94 -6.52
N ASN A 94 16.22 21.13 -6.07
CA ASN A 94 15.90 21.49 -4.69
C ASN A 94 15.05 20.38 -4.06
N TRP A 95 14.92 20.39 -2.73
CA TRP A 95 14.14 19.39 -2.00
C TRP A 95 12.68 19.29 -2.43
N GLN A 96 12.07 20.39 -2.93
CA GLN A 96 10.70 20.36 -3.44
C GLN A 96 10.57 19.47 -4.69
N ALA A 97 11.62 19.36 -5.50
CA ALA A 97 11.62 18.55 -6.73
C ALA A 97 11.37 17.07 -6.44
N VAL A 98 11.80 16.58 -5.27
CA VAL A 98 11.56 15.21 -4.80
C VAL A 98 10.06 14.90 -4.78
N PHE A 99 9.27 15.82 -4.21
CA PHE A 99 7.81 15.68 -4.10
C PHE A 99 7.12 15.71 -5.46
N TYR A 100 7.56 16.59 -6.36
CA TYR A 100 7.00 16.67 -7.71
C TYR A 100 7.33 15.43 -8.54
N ILE A 101 8.59 14.97 -8.51
CA ILE A 101 9.01 13.80 -9.27
C ILE A 101 8.31 12.55 -8.78
N PHE A 102 8.33 12.26 -7.47
CA PHE A 102 7.65 11.08 -6.93
C PHE A 102 6.14 11.13 -7.12
N GLY A 103 5.54 12.31 -6.98
CA GLY A 103 4.13 12.49 -7.26
C GLY A 103 3.77 12.20 -8.72
N VAL A 104 4.53 12.71 -9.68
CA VAL A 104 4.30 12.43 -11.11
C VAL A 104 4.49 10.95 -11.41
N VAL A 105 5.55 10.31 -10.90
CA VAL A 105 5.78 8.87 -11.06
C VAL A 105 4.60 8.07 -10.49
N GLY A 106 4.10 8.44 -9.31
CA GLY A 106 2.93 7.79 -8.71
C GLY A 106 1.65 7.93 -9.55
N ILE A 107 1.41 9.10 -10.15
CA ILE A 107 0.29 9.30 -11.09
C ILE A 107 0.46 8.42 -12.34
N LEU A 108 1.66 8.35 -12.91
CA LEU A 108 1.94 7.50 -14.06
C LEU A 108 1.68 6.02 -13.73
N MET A 109 2.11 5.56 -12.56
CA MET A 109 1.83 4.21 -12.07
C MET A 109 0.33 3.99 -11.85
N ALA A 110 -0.41 4.98 -11.36
CA ALA A 110 -1.86 4.90 -11.21
C ALA A 110 -2.58 4.75 -12.56
N VAL A 111 -2.14 5.49 -13.57
CA VAL A 111 -2.64 5.41 -14.95
C VAL A 111 -2.32 4.04 -15.56
N LEU A 112 -1.08 3.58 -15.42
CA LEU A 112 -0.64 2.27 -15.91
C LEU A 112 -1.47 1.15 -15.27
N TRP A 113 -1.64 1.19 -13.95
CA TRP A 113 -2.49 0.26 -13.21
C TRP A 113 -3.95 0.33 -13.69
N ALA A 114 -4.49 1.54 -13.88
CA ALA A 114 -5.87 1.72 -14.33
C ALA A 114 -6.10 1.12 -15.73
N ILE A 115 -5.11 1.15 -16.62
CA ILE A 115 -5.21 0.61 -17.98
C ILE A 115 -5.07 -0.92 -17.95
N ILE A 116 -4.03 -1.43 -17.30
CA ILE A 116 -3.64 -2.85 -17.32
C ILE A 116 -4.55 -3.67 -16.41
N ALA A 117 -4.70 -3.28 -15.14
CA ALA A 117 -5.35 -4.12 -14.16
C ALA A 117 -6.85 -4.30 -14.47
N LYS A 118 -7.37 -5.50 -14.19
CA LYS A 118 -8.79 -5.84 -14.18
C LYS A 118 -9.12 -6.47 -12.83
N ASP A 119 -10.35 -6.27 -12.38
CA ASP A 119 -10.77 -6.84 -11.09
C ASP A 119 -10.77 -8.37 -11.14
N LEU A 120 -11.16 -8.96 -12.29
CA LEU A 120 -11.18 -10.40 -12.49
C LEU A 120 -10.28 -10.82 -13.65
N PRO A 121 -9.61 -11.99 -13.55
CA PRO A 121 -8.76 -12.51 -14.62
C PRO A 121 -9.55 -12.85 -15.89
N GLU A 122 -10.85 -13.18 -15.77
CA GLU A 122 -11.73 -13.47 -16.91
C GLU A 122 -11.91 -12.25 -17.84
N GLN A 123 -11.79 -11.05 -17.29
CA GLN A 123 -11.93 -9.79 -18.02
C GLN A 123 -10.61 -9.34 -18.69
N HIS A 124 -9.50 -10.01 -18.37
CA HIS A 124 -8.18 -9.62 -18.84
C HIS A 124 -7.83 -10.34 -20.16
N LYS A 125 -7.57 -9.55 -21.21
CA LYS A 125 -7.33 -10.08 -22.57
C LYS A 125 -6.03 -10.85 -22.71
N MET A 126 -5.01 -10.54 -21.89
CA MET A 126 -3.69 -11.19 -21.97
C MET A 126 -3.60 -12.47 -21.12
N VAL A 127 -4.64 -12.84 -20.37
CA VAL A 127 -4.62 -14.07 -19.55
C VAL A 127 -5.03 -15.24 -20.43
N ASN A 128 -4.22 -16.31 -20.43
CA ASN A 128 -4.48 -17.51 -21.20
C ASN A 128 -5.71 -18.28 -20.65
N ASP A 129 -6.44 -18.99 -21.50
CA ASP A 129 -7.63 -19.72 -21.09
C ASP A 129 -7.32 -20.87 -20.13
N ALA A 130 -6.14 -21.49 -20.25
CA ALA A 130 -5.67 -22.48 -19.28
C ALA A 130 -5.48 -21.86 -17.87
N GLU A 131 -4.91 -20.65 -17.80
CA GLU A 131 -4.68 -19.92 -16.56
C GLU A 131 -6.01 -19.45 -15.94
N LYS A 132 -6.94 -18.91 -16.77
CA LYS A 132 -8.29 -18.57 -16.31
C LYS A 132 -8.98 -19.76 -15.65
N ARG A 133 -8.92 -20.94 -16.29
CA ARG A 133 -9.52 -22.17 -15.73
C ARG A 133 -8.86 -22.57 -14.42
N PHE A 134 -7.53 -22.55 -14.37
CA PHE A 134 -6.77 -22.89 -13.16
C PHE A 134 -7.13 -21.96 -11.99
N ILE A 135 -7.14 -20.65 -12.21
CA ILE A 135 -7.48 -19.67 -11.16
C ILE A 135 -8.93 -19.85 -10.74
N THR A 136 -9.89 -19.95 -11.68
CA THR A 136 -11.31 -20.07 -11.33
C THR A 136 -11.64 -21.37 -10.57
N GLN A 137 -10.93 -22.47 -10.84
CA GLN A 137 -11.09 -23.73 -10.11
C GLN A 137 -10.45 -23.73 -8.71
N ASN A 138 -9.34 -23.00 -8.53
CA ASN A 138 -8.53 -23.05 -7.31
C ASN A 138 -8.61 -21.77 -6.46
N ARG A 139 -9.44 -20.79 -6.86
CA ARG A 139 -9.74 -19.61 -6.07
C ARG A 139 -10.86 -19.91 -5.09
N ASP A 140 -10.59 -19.71 -3.82
CA ASP A 140 -11.62 -19.59 -2.78
C ASP A 140 -12.31 -18.22 -2.94
N ILE A 141 -13.11 -18.03 -4.00
CA ILE A 141 -14.16 -17.01 -3.96
C ILE A 141 -15.32 -17.68 -3.24
N VAL A 142 -15.33 -17.56 -1.92
CA VAL A 142 -16.57 -17.80 -1.19
C VAL A 142 -17.55 -16.81 -1.79
N ALA A 143 -18.54 -17.30 -2.53
CA ALA A 143 -19.74 -16.55 -2.86
C ALA A 143 -20.50 -16.36 -1.54
N THR A 144 -19.89 -15.65 -0.60
CA THR A 144 -20.55 -15.24 0.61
C THR A 144 -21.62 -14.31 0.11
N GLU A 145 -22.88 -14.71 0.25
CA GLU A 145 -23.97 -13.72 0.26
C GLU A 145 -23.48 -12.53 1.09
N LYS A 146 -23.80 -11.31 0.62
CA LYS A 146 -23.46 -10.05 1.28
C LYS A 146 -24.13 -10.00 2.66
N SER A 147 -23.64 -10.82 3.58
CA SER A 147 -24.05 -10.90 4.95
C SER A 147 -23.32 -9.80 5.69
N LEU A 148 -24.03 -9.14 6.59
CA LEU A 148 -23.43 -8.13 7.42
C LEU A 148 -22.26 -8.77 8.19
N PRO A 149 -21.07 -8.15 8.20
CA PRO A 149 -19.96 -8.68 8.95
C PRO A 149 -20.39 -8.83 10.42
N PRO A 150 -20.14 -9.98 11.07
CA PRO A 150 -20.59 -10.21 12.44
C PRO A 150 -19.67 -9.47 13.44
N TRP A 151 -19.63 -8.14 13.38
CA TRP A 151 -18.77 -7.25 14.18
C TRP A 151 -18.86 -7.53 15.67
N LYS A 152 -20.08 -7.77 16.17
CA LYS A 152 -20.32 -8.08 17.60
C LYS A 152 -19.59 -9.34 18.04
N ARG A 153 -19.51 -10.38 17.19
CA ARG A 153 -18.79 -11.62 17.50
C ARG A 153 -17.27 -11.36 17.53
N PHE A 154 -16.73 -10.67 16.53
CA PHE A 154 -15.31 -10.32 16.50
C PHE A 154 -14.89 -9.50 17.72
N LEU A 155 -15.63 -8.44 18.04
CA LEU A 155 -15.34 -7.55 19.17
C LEU A 155 -15.56 -8.19 20.54
N SER A 156 -16.27 -9.32 20.61
CA SER A 156 -16.47 -10.08 21.86
C SER A 156 -15.34 -11.06 22.19
N HIS A 157 -14.51 -11.44 21.21
CA HIS A 157 -13.45 -12.42 21.42
C HIS A 157 -12.13 -11.75 21.79
N PHE A 158 -11.50 -12.25 22.88
CA PHE A 158 -10.19 -11.78 23.32
C PHE A 158 -9.11 -11.90 22.23
N SER A 159 -9.17 -12.94 21.40
CA SER A 159 -8.22 -13.17 20.31
C SER A 159 -8.11 -11.99 19.34
N PHE A 160 -9.22 -11.25 19.11
CA PHE A 160 -9.19 -10.05 18.26
C PHE A 160 -8.29 -8.96 18.86
N TYR A 161 -8.45 -8.68 20.15
CA TYR A 161 -7.62 -7.69 20.86
C TYR A 161 -6.18 -8.17 21.02
N ALA A 162 -5.95 -9.47 21.22
CA ALA A 162 -4.61 -10.04 21.31
C ALA A 162 -3.84 -9.85 19.98
N ILE A 163 -4.48 -10.08 18.83
CA ILE A 163 -3.88 -9.85 17.51
C ILE A 163 -3.65 -8.35 17.27
N ALA A 164 -4.61 -7.50 17.65
CA ALA A 164 -4.46 -6.04 17.52
C ALA A 164 -3.29 -5.52 18.36
N LEU A 165 -3.15 -5.99 19.60
CA LEU A 165 -2.04 -5.64 20.49
C LEU A 165 -0.70 -6.16 19.95
N GLN A 166 -0.66 -7.40 19.49
CA GLN A 166 0.54 -7.98 18.87
C GLN A 166 0.99 -7.16 17.67
N TYR A 167 0.06 -6.79 16.78
CA TYR A 167 0.36 -5.97 15.61
C TYR A 167 0.83 -4.57 16.01
N PHE A 168 0.17 -3.96 17.00
CA PHE A 168 0.58 -2.66 17.55
C PHE A 168 2.02 -2.70 18.09
N VAL A 169 2.36 -3.71 18.90
CA VAL A 169 3.71 -3.85 19.45
C VAL A 169 4.75 -4.02 18.34
N VAL A 170 4.47 -4.85 17.33
CA VAL A 170 5.37 -5.02 16.19
C VAL A 170 5.59 -3.70 15.45
N GLN A 171 4.52 -2.98 15.13
CA GLN A 171 4.63 -1.69 14.44
C GLN A 171 5.33 -0.63 15.28
N PHE A 172 5.09 -0.62 16.59
CA PHE A 172 5.78 0.27 17.52
C PHE A 172 7.28 0.01 17.54
N VAL A 173 7.69 -1.26 17.65
CA VAL A 173 9.12 -1.64 17.64
C VAL A 173 9.76 -1.27 16.30
N ILE A 174 9.14 -1.60 15.17
CA ILE A 174 9.66 -1.25 13.84
C ILE A 174 9.84 0.27 13.70
N ALA A 175 8.83 1.06 14.07
CA ALA A 175 8.89 2.51 14.01
C ALA A 175 9.97 3.08 14.93
N LEU A 176 10.10 2.54 16.15
CA LEU A 176 11.13 2.93 17.11
C LEU A 176 12.52 2.71 16.52
N PHE A 177 12.80 1.52 15.98
CA PHE A 177 14.08 1.24 15.33
C PHE A 177 14.31 2.15 14.13
N LEU A 178 13.34 2.34 13.24
CA LEU A 178 13.55 3.18 12.05
C LEU A 178 13.85 4.65 12.36
N ILE A 179 13.21 5.21 13.39
CA ILE A 179 13.39 6.62 13.76
C ILE A 179 14.62 6.82 14.63
N TRP A 180 14.79 5.99 15.65
CA TRP A 180 15.80 6.22 16.69
C TRP A 180 17.13 5.57 16.40
N LEU A 181 17.19 4.51 15.57
CA LEU A 181 18.45 3.85 15.26
C LEU A 181 19.44 4.80 14.57
N LEU A 182 18.98 5.58 13.59
CA LEU A 182 19.83 6.53 12.89
C LEU A 182 20.35 7.60 13.85
N THR A 183 19.47 8.21 14.64
CA THR A 183 19.85 9.22 15.64
C THR A 183 20.84 8.67 16.66
N TYR A 184 20.60 7.46 17.18
CA TYR A 184 21.49 6.80 18.13
C TYR A 184 22.89 6.53 17.53
N LEU A 185 22.95 6.05 16.28
CA LEU A 185 24.22 5.79 15.61
C LEU A 185 25.02 7.08 15.39
N THR A 186 24.37 8.16 14.96
CA THR A 186 25.04 9.44 14.74
C THR A 186 25.48 10.11 16.05
N GLU A 187 24.67 10.04 17.12
CA GLU A 187 25.03 10.63 18.42
C GLU A 187 26.15 9.87 19.14
N GLN A 188 26.13 8.52 19.11
CA GLN A 188 27.09 7.71 19.86
C GLN A 188 28.34 7.34 19.06
N TYR A 189 28.21 7.09 17.77
CA TYR A 189 29.30 6.60 16.91
C TYR A 189 29.79 7.64 15.89
N HIS A 190 29.16 8.83 15.82
CA HIS A 190 29.51 9.91 14.89
C HIS A 190 29.54 9.48 13.41
N VAL A 191 28.67 8.54 13.03
CA VAL A 191 28.48 8.05 11.65
C VAL A 191 27.25 8.67 11.01
#